data_AF-A0A674JQM0-F1
#
_entry.id   AF-A0A674JQM0-F1
#
_cell.length_a   1.000
_cell.length_b   1.000
_cell.length_c   1.000
_cell.angle_alpha   90.00
_cell.angle_beta   90.00
_cell.angle_gamma   90.00
#
_symmetry.space_group_name_H-M   'P 1'
#
loop_
_entity.id
_entity.type
_entity.pdbx_description
1 polymer ?
#
loop_
_entity_poly.entity_id
_entity_poly.type
_entity_poly.pdbx_seq_one_letter_code
_entity_poly.pdbx_strand_id
1 'polypeptide(L)'
;LNCKSDFLTKYLSKVLTDLPSCPCSYPLESVYSAVNLQDERQGKNFRWRDASGPKERLDIYKPTARFCLRSMLSLDSTTLAAQHCCYDEHTKLITRGKGAGAPNLISTEFSPELHYKVDMLPWILCKGDWSRYHAVRPPNNGQQCADNPTEEEYLSQLQEAKEY
;
A
#
# COMPACT_ATOMS: atom_id res chain seq x y z
N LEU A 1 1.27 20.16 -17.62
CA LEU A 1 2.19 20.02 -16.47
C LEU A 1 2.84 18.64 -16.54
N ASN A 2 4.08 18.56 -17.05
CA ASN A 2 4.81 17.30 -17.17
C ASN A 2 5.64 17.13 -15.89
N CYS A 3 5.04 16.59 -14.82
CA CYS A 3 5.68 16.43 -13.51
C CYS A 3 6.58 15.18 -13.50
N LYS A 4 7.58 15.12 -14.40
CA LYS A 4 8.63 14.10 -14.35
C LYS A 4 9.82 14.65 -13.58
N SER A 5 9.82 14.41 -12.28
CA SER A 5 11.00 14.64 -11.43
C SER A 5 11.85 13.39 -11.43
N ASP A 6 13.03 13.44 -12.06
CA ASP A 6 13.98 12.31 -12.08
C ASP A 6 14.37 11.86 -10.66
N PHE A 7 14.41 12.80 -9.72
CA PHE A 7 14.61 12.50 -8.31
C PHE A 7 13.49 11.63 -7.76
N LEU A 8 12.22 12.00 -8.00
CA LEU A 8 11.07 11.24 -7.54
C LEU A 8 11.05 9.84 -8.17
N THR A 9 11.36 9.72 -9.46
CA THR A 9 11.43 8.42 -10.13
C THR A 9 12.53 7.53 -9.53
N LYS A 10 13.73 8.07 -9.29
CA LYS A 10 14.83 7.33 -8.64
C LYS A 10 14.47 6.94 -7.20
N TYR A 11 13.86 7.84 -6.44
CA TYR A 11 13.43 7.57 -5.07
C TYR A 11 12.35 6.48 -5.04
N LEU A 12 11.34 6.57 -5.91
CA LEU A 12 10.29 5.55 -6.02
C LEU A 12 10.87 4.18 -6.41
N SER A 13 11.81 4.14 -7.35
CA SER A 13 12.50 2.89 -7.72
C SER A 13 13.21 2.27 -6.52
N LYS A 14 13.89 3.09 -5.72
CA LYS A 14 14.58 2.64 -4.51
C LYS A 14 13.59 2.13 -3.46
N VAL A 15 12.51 2.86 -3.21
CA VAL A 15 11.43 2.45 -2.30
C VAL A 15 10.85 1.10 -2.71
N LEU A 16 10.50 0.92 -3.99
CA LEU A 16 9.93 -0.34 -4.49
C LEU A 16 10.91 -1.52 -4.46
N THR A 17 12.21 -1.26 -4.35
CA THR A 17 13.25 -2.30 -4.25
C THR A 17 13.53 -2.67 -2.80
N ASP A 18 13.55 -1.68 -1.90
CA ASP A 18 13.89 -1.89 -0.48
C ASP A 18 12.71 -2.43 0.34
N LEU A 19 11.47 -2.15 -0.07
CA LEU A 19 10.28 -2.56 0.67
C LEU A 19 9.95 -4.03 0.45
N PRO A 20 9.45 -4.73 1.49
CA PRO A 20 9.06 -6.13 1.38
C PRO A 20 7.84 -6.32 0.47
N SER A 21 7.71 -7.51 -0.11
CA SER A 21 6.49 -7.88 -0.83
C SER A 21 5.31 -8.04 0.12
N CYS A 22 4.09 -7.75 -0.35
CA CYS A 22 2.88 -8.00 0.43
C CYS A 22 2.64 -9.52 0.60
N PRO A 23 2.39 -10.01 1.82
CA PRO A 23 1.89 -11.36 2.04
C PRO A 23 0.53 -11.57 1.35
N CYS A 24 0.28 -12.73 0.75
CA CYS A 24 -0.98 -13.03 0.07
C CYS A 24 -2.19 -13.14 1.01
N SER A 25 -1.94 -13.40 2.30
CA SER A 25 -2.97 -13.49 3.33
C SER A 25 -2.60 -12.64 4.54
N TYR A 26 -3.60 -12.04 5.17
CA TYR A 26 -3.41 -11.23 6.36
C TYR A 26 -3.05 -12.12 7.58
N PRO A 27 -1.88 -11.98 8.22
CA PRO A 27 -1.55 -12.62 9.50
C PRO A 27 -2.46 -12.12 10.63
N LEU A 28 -3.37 -12.98 11.10
CA LEU A 28 -4.36 -12.63 12.12
C LEU A 28 -3.72 -12.20 13.46
N GLU A 29 -2.54 -12.73 13.78
CA GLU A 29 -1.76 -12.38 14.98
C GLU A 29 -1.36 -10.90 15.00
N SER A 30 -1.29 -10.26 13.83
CA SER A 30 -0.89 -8.85 13.69
C SER A 30 -1.90 -7.87 14.29
N VAL A 31 -3.14 -8.30 14.55
CA VAL A 31 -4.17 -7.54 15.26
C VAL A 31 -3.73 -7.21 16.69
N TYR A 32 -3.00 -8.13 17.33
CA TYR A 32 -2.63 -8.00 18.74
C TYR A 32 -1.22 -7.46 18.94
N SER A 33 -0.30 -7.75 18.03
CA SER A 33 1.11 -7.39 18.18
C SER A 33 1.83 -7.29 16.84
N ALA A 34 3.01 -6.69 16.83
CA ALA A 34 3.84 -6.70 15.64
C ALA A 34 4.33 -8.12 15.32
N VAL A 35 4.26 -8.53 14.05
CA VAL A 35 4.68 -9.85 13.58
C VAL A 35 5.97 -9.74 12.75
N ASN A 36 6.77 -10.80 12.74
CA ASN A 36 7.92 -10.93 11.85
C ASN A 36 7.56 -11.89 10.72
N LEU A 37 7.64 -11.42 9.47
CA LEU A 37 7.38 -12.23 8.28
C LEU A 37 8.61 -12.22 7.38
N GLN A 38 8.92 -13.37 6.80
CA GLN A 38 9.96 -13.48 5.79
C GLN A 38 9.42 -13.02 4.43
N ASP A 39 10.13 -12.11 3.77
CA ASP A 39 9.89 -11.83 2.35
C ASP A 39 10.70 -12.80 1.51
N GLU A 40 10.03 -13.82 0.96
CA GLU A 40 10.66 -14.88 0.15
C GLU A 40 11.51 -14.34 -1.00
N ARG A 41 11.09 -13.23 -1.60
CA ARG A 41 11.81 -12.60 -2.71
C ARG A 41 13.17 -12.04 -2.30
N GLN A 42 13.28 -11.52 -1.08
CA GLN A 42 14.50 -10.90 -0.55
C GLN A 42 15.26 -11.81 0.42
N GLY A 43 14.65 -12.90 0.88
CA GLY A 43 15.21 -13.77 1.92
C GLY A 43 15.41 -13.06 3.26
N LYS A 44 14.72 -11.94 3.51
CA LYS A 44 14.87 -11.10 4.71
C LYS A 44 13.58 -11.06 5.51
N ASN A 45 13.71 -11.01 6.84
CA ASN A 45 12.59 -10.81 7.74
C ASN A 45 12.26 -9.33 7.90
N PHE A 46 10.97 -9.02 7.84
CA PHE A 46 10.44 -7.68 8.06
C PHE A 46 9.42 -7.71 9.20
N ARG A 47 9.43 -6.64 9.98
CA ARG A 47 8.43 -6.42 11.02
C ARG A 47 7.22 -5.76 10.42
N TRP A 48 6.05 -6.22 10.82
CA TRP A 48 4.76 -5.70 10.37
C TRP A 48 3.84 -5.45 11.53
N ARG A 49 2.87 -4.55 11.35
CA ARG A 49 1.83 -4.21 12.32
C ARG A 49 0.50 -4.03 11.62
N ASP A 50 -0.58 -4.24 12.36
CA ASP A 50 -1.91 -3.86 11.90
C ASP A 50 -1.98 -2.35 11.59
N ALA A 51 -2.67 -2.06 10.49
CA ALA A 51 -3.01 -0.74 10.00
C ALA A 51 -4.51 -0.71 9.58
N SER A 52 -5.36 -1.39 10.34
CA SER A 52 -6.82 -1.45 10.09
C SER A 52 -7.61 -0.49 10.98
N GLY A 53 -6.93 0.23 11.87
CA GLY A 53 -7.57 1.11 12.86
C GLY A 53 -8.28 2.33 12.25
N PRO A 54 -9.19 2.98 13.00
CA PRO A 54 -10.02 4.08 12.50
C PRO A 54 -9.23 5.32 12.03
N LYS A 55 -7.98 5.47 12.48
CA LYS A 55 -7.09 6.56 12.03
C LYS A 55 -6.71 6.45 10.55
N GLU A 56 -6.75 5.24 10.00
CA GLU A 56 -6.38 4.93 8.61
C GLU A 56 -7.51 5.27 7.64
N ARG A 57 -8.74 5.43 8.14
CA ARG A 57 -9.93 5.83 7.37
C ARG A 57 -10.08 5.00 6.08
N LEU A 58 -9.99 3.67 6.23
CA LEU A 58 -10.11 2.72 5.12
C LEU A 58 -11.46 2.87 4.40
N ASP A 59 -12.51 3.29 5.12
CA ASP A 59 -13.82 3.65 4.58
C ASP A 59 -13.76 4.68 3.45
N ILE A 60 -12.76 5.57 3.48
CA ILE A 60 -12.55 6.61 2.47
C ILE A 60 -11.45 6.22 1.49
N TYR A 61 -10.28 5.85 2.02
CA TYR A 61 -9.06 5.79 1.21
C TYR A 61 -8.80 4.42 0.58
N LYS A 62 -9.44 3.39 1.10
CA LYS A 62 -9.31 1.99 0.66
C LYS A 62 -10.68 1.30 0.73
N PRO A 63 -11.72 1.86 0.07
CA PRO A 63 -13.05 1.25 0.12
C PRO A 63 -12.94 -0.17 -0.47
N THR A 64 -13.57 -1.14 0.21
CA THR A 64 -13.44 -2.61 0.05
C THR A 64 -12.33 -3.31 0.85
N ALA A 65 -11.34 -2.59 1.39
CA ALA A 65 -10.40 -3.19 2.33
C ALA A 65 -11.03 -3.38 3.71
N ARG A 66 -10.85 -4.56 4.29
CA ARG A 66 -11.25 -4.86 5.67
C ARG A 66 -10.07 -4.82 6.63
N PHE A 67 -8.91 -5.26 6.17
CA PHE A 67 -7.68 -5.26 6.97
C PHE A 67 -6.55 -4.61 6.18
N CYS A 68 -5.61 -3.97 6.86
CA CYS A 68 -4.36 -3.56 6.25
C CYS A 68 -3.19 -3.83 7.19
N LEU A 69 -2.02 -4.09 6.61
CA LEU A 69 -0.73 -4.25 7.28
C LEU A 69 0.22 -3.17 6.83
N ARG A 70 1.06 -2.72 7.75
CA ARG A 70 2.16 -1.80 7.46
C ARG A 70 3.48 -2.40 7.90
N SER A 71 4.49 -2.38 7.03
CA SER A 71 5.85 -2.74 7.42
C SER A 71 6.41 -1.66 8.34
N MET A 72 7.03 -2.05 9.43
CA MET A 72 7.71 -1.14 10.35
C MET A 72 9.04 -0.68 9.77
N LEU A 73 9.52 0.48 10.21
CA LEU A 73 10.87 0.92 9.84
C LEU A 73 11.93 0.02 10.50
N SER A 74 12.96 -0.32 9.72
CA SER A 74 14.18 -0.98 10.21
C SER A 74 15.34 0.00 10.21
N LEU A 75 16.30 -0.19 11.12
CA LEU A 75 17.55 0.56 11.15
C LEU A 75 18.39 0.35 9.88
N ASP A 76 18.23 -0.77 9.19
CA ASP A 76 18.89 -1.05 7.92
C ASP A 76 18.19 -0.37 6.72
N SER A 77 17.02 0.25 6.94
CA SER A 77 16.27 0.86 5.85
C SER A 77 16.99 2.09 5.35
N THR A 78 17.24 2.14 4.05
CA THR A 78 17.86 3.32 3.42
C THR A 78 16.83 4.36 2.97
N THR A 79 15.55 4.12 3.27
CA THR A 79 14.43 5.04 3.01
C THR A 79 13.55 5.15 4.26
N LEU A 80 12.73 6.21 4.32
CA LEU A 80 11.71 6.38 5.35
C LEU A 80 10.37 5.75 4.96
N ALA A 81 10.35 4.96 3.90
CA ALA A 81 9.15 4.37 3.36
C ALA A 81 8.66 3.17 4.18
N ALA A 82 7.37 2.87 4.03
CA ALA A 82 6.76 1.67 4.59
C ALA A 82 5.86 1.03 3.54
N GLN A 83 5.90 -0.30 3.44
CA GLN A 83 4.95 -1.05 2.64
C GLN A 83 3.60 -1.03 3.35
N HIS A 84 2.54 -0.78 2.60
CA HIS A 84 1.16 -0.88 3.08
C HIS A 84 0.40 -1.85 2.18
N CYS A 85 -0.16 -2.90 2.78
CA CYS A 85 -0.87 -3.98 2.12
C CYS A 85 -2.27 -4.03 2.67
N CYS A 86 -3.28 -4.14 1.81
CA CYS A 86 -4.68 -4.19 2.24
C CYS A 86 -5.35 -5.45 1.73
N TYR A 87 -6.31 -5.94 2.50
CA TYR A 87 -6.91 -7.25 2.38
C TYR A 87 -8.41 -7.13 2.46
N ASP A 88 -9.10 -8.00 1.73
CA ASP A 88 -10.56 -8.09 1.74
C ASP A 88 -11.08 -8.75 3.03
N GLU A 89 -12.40 -8.91 3.12
CA GLU A 89 -13.06 -9.57 4.24
C GLU A 89 -12.65 -11.04 4.43
N HIS A 90 -12.13 -11.68 3.37
CA HIS A 90 -11.63 -13.06 3.38
C HIS A 90 -10.13 -13.11 3.67
N THR A 91 -9.54 -12.01 4.14
CA THR A 91 -8.11 -11.88 4.46
C THR A 91 -7.18 -12.07 3.27
N LYS A 92 -7.68 -11.96 2.03
CA LYS A 92 -6.87 -12.09 0.82
C LYS A 92 -6.35 -10.72 0.39
N LEU A 93 -5.08 -10.68 -0.03
CA LEU A 93 -4.45 -9.46 -0.53
C LEU A 93 -5.30 -8.87 -1.67
N ILE A 94 -5.63 -7.59 -1.57
CA ILE A 94 -6.25 -6.83 -2.67
C ILE A 94 -5.10 -6.37 -3.57
N THR A 95 -4.90 -7.06 -4.68
CA THR A 95 -3.77 -6.85 -5.59
C THR A 95 -4.00 -5.67 -6.55
N ARG A 96 -5.26 -5.25 -6.73
CA ARG A 96 -5.64 -4.15 -7.63
C ARG A 96 -6.97 -3.51 -7.20
N GLY A 97 -7.38 -2.44 -7.86
CA GLY A 97 -8.65 -1.75 -7.57
C GLY A 97 -8.57 -0.73 -6.44
N LYS A 98 -9.73 -0.20 -6.05
CA LYS A 98 -9.86 0.94 -5.11
C LYS A 98 -9.48 0.62 -3.66
N GLY A 99 -9.61 -0.64 -3.26
CA GLY A 99 -9.24 -1.14 -1.92
C GLY A 99 -7.75 -1.48 -1.78
N ALA A 100 -6.98 -1.52 -2.87
CA ALA A 100 -5.60 -1.97 -2.83
C ALA A 100 -4.68 -1.03 -2.03
N GLY A 101 -3.84 -1.63 -1.19
CA GLY A 101 -2.77 -0.90 -0.48
C GLY A 101 -1.70 -0.40 -1.46
N ALA A 102 -0.99 0.66 -1.08
CA ALA A 102 0.12 1.21 -1.85
C ALA A 102 1.24 1.66 -0.90
N PRO A 103 2.52 1.55 -1.30
CA PRO A 103 3.65 2.00 -0.48
C PRO A 103 3.48 3.44 0.03
N ASN A 104 3.79 3.66 1.31
CA ASN A 104 3.94 4.98 1.89
C ASN A 104 5.39 5.42 1.71
N LEU A 105 5.62 6.61 1.15
CA LEU A 105 6.97 7.16 0.99
C LEU A 105 7.55 7.65 2.31
N ILE A 106 6.66 8.01 3.25
CA ILE A 106 6.98 8.34 4.63
C ILE A 106 6.13 7.48 5.56
N SER A 107 6.78 6.66 6.38
CA SER A 107 6.11 5.88 7.40
C SER A 107 5.40 6.78 8.41
N THR A 108 4.19 6.40 8.79
CA THR A 108 3.46 7.02 9.90
C THR A 108 4.24 6.98 11.22
N GLU A 109 5.13 6.01 11.38
CA GLU A 109 5.99 5.89 12.58
C GLU A 109 7.07 6.97 12.63
N PHE A 110 7.50 7.47 11.46
CA PHE A 110 8.48 8.55 11.38
C PHE A 110 7.81 9.92 11.57
N SER A 111 6.77 10.20 10.78
CA SER A 111 6.03 11.45 10.87
C SER A 111 4.63 11.32 10.28
N PRO A 112 3.57 11.32 11.11
CA PRO A 112 2.19 11.32 10.63
C PRO A 112 1.85 12.55 9.76
N GLU A 113 2.44 13.70 10.06
CA GLU A 113 2.20 14.93 9.30
C GLU A 113 2.81 14.85 7.89
N LEU A 114 4.06 14.39 7.77
CA LEU A 114 4.69 14.21 6.47
C LEU A 114 4.02 13.08 5.68
N HIS A 115 3.65 11.99 6.34
CA HIS A 115 2.85 10.93 5.72
C HIS A 115 1.55 11.51 5.13
N TYR A 116 0.81 12.33 5.88
CA TYR A 116 -0.39 12.97 5.36
C TYR A 116 -0.09 13.83 4.11
N LYS A 117 0.94 14.68 4.18
CA LYS A 117 1.28 15.60 3.07
C LYS A 117 1.80 14.88 1.83
N VAL A 118 2.59 13.81 1.99
CA VAL A 118 3.31 13.15 0.90
C VAL A 118 2.53 11.95 0.35
N ASP A 119 1.77 11.24 1.18
CA ASP A 119 1.08 10.01 0.80
C ASP A 119 -0.42 10.18 0.66
N MET A 120 -1.06 10.94 1.54
CA MET A 120 -2.53 11.08 1.53
C MET A 120 -3.01 12.22 0.63
N LEU A 121 -2.38 13.40 0.69
CA LEU A 121 -2.80 14.55 -0.13
C LEU A 121 -2.79 14.26 -1.64
N PRO A 122 -1.78 13.60 -2.25
CA PRO A 122 -1.84 13.28 -3.67
C PRO A 122 -3.03 12.40 -4.05
N TRP A 123 -3.42 11.46 -3.19
CA TRP A 123 -4.63 10.65 -3.39
C TRP A 123 -5.89 11.53 -3.31
N ILE A 124 -5.99 12.41 -2.30
CA ILE A 124 -7.12 13.34 -2.14
C ILE A 124 -7.26 14.28 -3.34
N LEU A 125 -6.13 14.76 -3.88
CA LEU A 125 -6.10 15.63 -5.06
C LEU A 125 -6.54 14.92 -6.34
N CYS A 126 -6.51 13.59 -6.38
CA CYS A 126 -7.10 12.81 -7.47
C CYS A 126 -8.62 12.69 -7.38
N LYS A 127 -9.27 13.29 -6.35
CA LYS A 127 -10.73 13.44 -6.21
C LYS A 127 -11.57 12.16 -6.33
N GLY A 128 -10.98 11.00 -6.07
CA GLY A 128 -11.63 9.70 -6.20
C GLY A 128 -11.08 8.83 -7.33
N ASP A 129 -10.32 9.42 -8.27
CA ASP A 129 -9.58 8.67 -9.29
C ASP A 129 -8.31 8.04 -8.69
N TRP A 130 -8.52 6.95 -7.96
CA TRP A 130 -7.44 6.14 -7.39
C TRP A 130 -6.50 5.56 -8.46
N SER A 131 -6.97 5.42 -9.72
CA SER A 131 -6.21 4.79 -10.80
C SER A 131 -4.96 5.61 -11.16
N ARG A 132 -5.08 6.94 -11.14
CA ARG A 132 -3.96 7.86 -11.37
C ARG A 132 -2.93 7.81 -10.25
N TYR A 133 -3.38 7.65 -9.01
CA TYR A 133 -2.49 7.47 -7.87
C TYR A 133 -1.74 6.13 -7.98
N HIS A 134 -2.43 5.03 -8.29
CA HIS A 134 -1.81 3.71 -8.47
C HIS A 134 -0.91 3.62 -9.70
N ALA A 135 -1.13 4.41 -10.75
CA ALA A 135 -0.22 4.48 -11.89
C ALA A 135 1.19 4.97 -11.51
N VAL A 136 1.31 5.77 -10.44
CA VAL A 136 2.60 6.25 -9.92
C VAL A 136 3.10 5.38 -8.76
N ARG A 137 2.18 4.89 -7.93
CA ARG A 137 2.48 4.07 -6.74
C ARG A 137 1.65 2.79 -6.79
N PRO A 138 2.09 1.79 -7.57
CA PRO A 138 1.30 0.58 -7.77
C PRO A 138 1.18 -0.22 -6.48
N PRO A 139 0.06 -0.92 -6.28
CA PRO A 139 -0.03 -1.96 -5.27
C PRO A 139 1.08 -3.00 -5.43
N ASN A 140 1.54 -3.54 -4.31
CA ASN A 140 2.61 -4.54 -4.32
C ASN A 140 2.01 -5.95 -4.37
N ASN A 141 2.20 -6.65 -5.49
CA ASN A 141 1.92 -8.08 -5.63
C ASN A 141 3.21 -8.87 -5.91
N GLY A 142 4.29 -8.57 -5.17
CA GLY A 142 5.61 -9.15 -5.41
C GLY A 142 5.68 -10.68 -5.23
N GLN A 143 4.75 -11.26 -4.46
CA GLN A 143 4.63 -12.70 -4.25
C GLN A 143 3.70 -13.41 -5.26
N GLN A 144 3.20 -12.71 -6.29
CA GLN A 144 2.34 -13.28 -7.32
C GLN A 144 1.06 -13.93 -6.77
N CYS A 145 0.44 -13.26 -5.80
CA CYS A 145 -0.85 -13.65 -5.26
C CYS A 145 -1.91 -13.63 -6.36
N ALA A 146 -2.94 -14.46 -6.21
CA ALA A 146 -4.09 -14.47 -7.11
C ALA A 146 -4.71 -13.08 -7.21
N ASP A 147 -5.14 -12.73 -8.41
CA ASP A 147 -5.77 -11.44 -8.67
C ASP A 147 -7.02 -11.23 -7.81
N ASN A 148 -7.07 -10.08 -7.15
CA ASN A 148 -8.17 -9.67 -6.30
C ASN A 148 -8.35 -8.14 -6.39
N PRO A 149 -9.49 -7.62 -6.87
CA PRO A 149 -10.70 -8.36 -7.28
C PRO A 149 -10.56 -9.05 -8.66
N THR A 150 -11.63 -9.71 -9.10
CA THR A 150 -11.72 -10.30 -10.45
C THR A 150 -11.53 -9.24 -11.54
N GLU A 151 -11.23 -9.67 -12.76
CA GLU A 151 -10.97 -8.74 -13.86
C GLU A 151 -12.20 -7.87 -14.17
N GLU A 152 -13.39 -8.48 -14.21
CA GLU A 152 -14.65 -7.77 -14.43
C GLU A 152 -14.90 -6.68 -13.38
N GLU A 153 -14.74 -7.02 -12.10
CA GLU A 153 -14.92 -6.05 -11.02
C GLU A 153 -13.85 -4.95 -11.06
N TYR A 154 -12.59 -5.30 -11.34
CA TYR A 154 -11.52 -4.33 -11.50
C TYR A 154 -11.80 -3.33 -12.64
N LEU A 155 -12.28 -3.81 -13.79
CA LEU A 155 -12.64 -2.98 -14.93
C LEU A 155 -13.84 -2.07 -14.60
N SER A 156 -14.83 -2.58 -13.86
CA SER A 156 -15.94 -1.78 -13.35
C SER A 156 -15.45 -0.64 -12.44
N GLN A 157 -14.61 -0.96 -11.45
CA GLN A 157 -14.01 0.02 -10.54
C GLN A 157 -13.15 1.06 -11.28
N LEU A 158 -12.45 0.66 -12.35
CA LEU A 158 -11.67 1.58 -13.18
C LEU A 158 -12.55 2.52 -13.99
N GLN A 159 -13.69 2.04 -14.48
CA GLN A 159 -14.64 2.89 -15.21
C GLN A 159 -15.24 3.94 -14.26
N GLU A 160 -15.67 3.54 -13.06
CA GLU A 160 -16.13 4.45 -12.00
C GLU A 160 -15.07 5.52 -11.67
N ALA A 161 -13.79 5.14 -11.58
CA ALA A 161 -12.71 6.05 -11.21
C ALA A 161 -12.51 7.19 -12.22
N LYS A 162 -12.75 6.93 -13.50
CA LYS A 162 -12.59 7.92 -14.59
C LYS A 162 -13.71 8.96 -14.64
N GLU A 163 -14.79 8.75 -13.89
CA GLU A 163 -15.91 9.69 -13.80
C GLU A 163 -15.64 10.86 -12.83
N TYR A 164 -14.49 10.84 -12.13
CA TYR A 164 -14.02 11.85 -11.18
C TYR A 164 -12.87 12.73 -11.73
#